data_AF-A0A8R1DY56-F1
#
_entry.id   AF-A0A8R1DY56-F1
#
_cell.length_a   1.000
_cell.length_b   1.000
_cell.length_c   1.000
_cell.angle_alpha   90.00
_cell.angle_beta   90.00
_cell.angle_gamma   90.00
#
_symmetry.space_group_name_H-M   'P 1'
#
loop_
_entity.id
_entity.type
_entity.pdbx_description
1 polymer ?
#
loop_
_entity_poly.entity_id
_entity_poly.type
_entity_poly.pdbx_seq_one_letter_code
_entity_poly.pdbx_strand_id
1 'polypeptide(L)'
;MAPRTCTVCGSPNATNFHFGAQSCKACAAFFRRSVKTGQTYECIGEFTKPCETNHVVQGRSSASTTTANTPTPSVLKRKSSPEVALDDEPPLPAPYTANNNLYYPPPAPSTSRFSPYSAYTQASDNEWEGFHPTPPKSLKMAEDLMEMEELEHFIKVPAVQRNTIADEDRFYALAALYMEQVVHLNMRRKLTYTNNQMSTMFDGWCVCPFNLSDLMPFDIRSYRHRNRNDHTMVLDYINQFPDFEKLNKSEKTVLFQTAAAVDTLVSPAYYSHVVFPNDPIHVTFKGEYIRMDPLPTGELDAEAGDFTPEDLSRNRTLTAMMCRKWLHVSVPLRNLNMSLVEFALFKALTIWHYNYYKLQDNGRQISARQRDEIFRTLLAICADEGHVDPLLRVSELVLAVGIVMAEVHEMVTSFIEIMVFDDVDDPILREMLKFQY
;
A
#
# COMPACT_ATOMS: atom_id res chain seq x y z
N MET A 1 -2.57 -38.12 -12.59
CA MET A 1 -2.82 -36.91 -11.78
C MET A 1 -2.41 -37.21 -10.35
N ALA A 2 -1.47 -36.44 -9.78
CA ALA A 2 -1.06 -36.62 -8.39
C ALA A 2 -2.22 -36.28 -7.42
N PRO A 3 -2.37 -36.98 -6.29
CA PRO A 3 -3.42 -36.69 -5.32
C PRO A 3 -3.21 -35.29 -4.73
N ARG A 4 -4.27 -34.47 -4.74
CA ARG A 4 -4.28 -33.12 -4.16
C ARG A 4 -4.42 -33.19 -2.64
N THR A 5 -3.33 -33.46 -1.94
CA THR A 5 -3.29 -33.51 -0.47
C THR A 5 -3.01 -32.13 0.14
N CYS A 6 -3.47 -31.93 1.37
CA CYS A 6 -3.17 -30.73 2.15
C CYS A 6 -1.70 -30.74 2.56
N THR A 7 -0.95 -29.67 2.24
CA THR A 7 0.47 -29.54 2.61
C THR A 7 0.70 -29.38 4.12
N VAL A 8 -0.36 -29.12 4.90
CA VAL A 8 -0.29 -28.92 6.36
C VAL A 8 -0.57 -30.21 7.14
N CYS A 9 -1.61 -30.97 6.78
CA CYS A 9 -2.04 -32.16 7.56
C CYS A 9 -2.13 -33.45 6.73
N GLY A 10 -1.73 -33.42 5.46
CA GLY A 10 -1.80 -34.57 4.55
C GLY A 10 -3.21 -34.98 4.10
N SER A 11 -4.26 -34.26 4.52
CA SER A 11 -5.65 -34.61 4.18
C SER A 11 -5.87 -34.68 2.66
N PRO A 12 -6.55 -35.71 2.12
CA PRO A 12 -6.90 -35.77 0.70
C PRO A 12 -7.99 -34.76 0.29
N ASN A 13 -8.56 -34.02 1.24
CA ASN A 13 -9.66 -33.08 1.03
C ASN A 13 -9.19 -31.63 0.72
N ALA A 14 -7.96 -31.46 0.23
CA ALA A 14 -7.47 -30.15 -0.23
C ALA A 14 -7.98 -29.87 -1.64
N THR A 15 -9.24 -29.47 -1.74
CA THR A 15 -9.88 -29.20 -3.04
C THR A 15 -9.41 -27.89 -3.68
N ASN A 16 -8.96 -26.92 -2.86
CA ASN A 16 -8.61 -25.55 -3.28
C ASN A 16 -7.37 -25.03 -2.55
N PHE A 17 -6.82 -23.90 -3.02
CA PHE A 17 -5.83 -23.10 -2.29
C PHE A 17 -6.53 -22.19 -1.27
N HIS A 18 -6.02 -22.14 -0.05
CA HIS A 18 -6.42 -21.17 0.98
C HIS A 18 -5.19 -20.38 1.40
N PHE A 19 -5.28 -19.04 1.31
CA PHE A 19 -4.19 -18.12 1.68
C PHE A 19 -2.86 -18.45 0.98
N GLY A 20 -2.92 -18.76 -0.33
CA GLY A 20 -1.75 -19.11 -1.13
C GLY A 20 -1.22 -20.55 -0.94
N ALA A 21 -1.73 -21.32 0.03
CA ALA A 21 -1.29 -22.68 0.30
C ALA A 21 -2.35 -23.73 -0.09
N GLN A 22 -1.93 -24.86 -0.66
CA GLN A 22 -2.81 -26.01 -0.90
C GLN A 22 -3.16 -26.68 0.44
N SER A 23 -4.30 -26.30 1.02
CA SER A 23 -4.70 -26.77 2.34
C SER A 23 -6.16 -27.20 2.41
N CYS A 24 -6.53 -27.98 3.42
CA CYS A 24 -7.92 -28.34 3.66
C CYS A 24 -8.64 -27.20 4.41
N LYS A 25 -9.98 -27.17 4.31
CA LYS A 25 -10.82 -26.16 5.00
C LYS A 25 -10.56 -26.11 6.51
N ALA A 26 -10.23 -27.23 7.15
CA ALA A 26 -9.97 -27.30 8.58
C ALA A 26 -8.65 -26.62 8.97
N CYS A 27 -7.56 -26.88 8.24
CA CYS A 27 -6.28 -26.19 8.45
C CYS A 27 -6.39 -24.70 8.18
N ALA A 28 -7.10 -24.31 7.10
CA ALA A 28 -7.36 -22.92 6.80
C ALA A 28 -8.16 -22.22 7.92
N ALA A 29 -9.19 -22.88 8.45
CA ALA A 29 -10.00 -22.34 9.54
C ALA A 29 -9.22 -22.28 10.88
N PHE A 30 -8.37 -23.27 11.15
CA PHE A 30 -7.47 -23.26 12.31
C PHE A 30 -6.50 -22.08 12.22
N PHE A 31 -5.76 -21.96 11.12
CA PHE A 31 -4.85 -20.85 10.85
C PHE A 31 -5.52 -19.48 11.05
N ARG A 32 -6.68 -19.26 10.42
CA ARG A 32 -7.42 -17.99 10.58
C ARG A 32 -7.76 -17.69 12.04
N ARG A 33 -8.20 -18.69 12.83
CA ARG A 33 -8.50 -18.49 14.27
C ARG A 33 -7.24 -18.22 15.08
N SER A 34 -6.18 -18.98 14.84
CA SER A 34 -4.89 -18.86 15.51
C SER A 34 -4.31 -17.46 15.37
N VAL A 35 -4.28 -16.96 14.14
CA VAL A 35 -3.78 -15.61 13.85
C VAL A 35 -4.75 -14.55 14.41
N LYS A 36 -6.06 -14.69 14.19
CA LYS A 36 -7.07 -13.71 14.69
C LYS A 36 -7.01 -13.50 16.19
N THR A 37 -6.74 -14.55 16.95
CA THR A 37 -6.73 -14.49 18.42
C THR A 37 -5.34 -14.27 19.02
N GLY A 38 -4.32 -14.06 18.18
CA GLY A 38 -2.92 -13.97 18.62
C GLY A 38 -2.47 -15.20 19.41
N GLN A 39 -3.10 -16.35 19.17
CA GLN A 39 -3.04 -17.49 20.08
C GLN A 39 -1.78 -18.29 19.82
N THR A 40 -0.91 -18.36 20.82
CA THR A 40 0.27 -19.23 20.79
C THR A 40 -0.11 -20.63 21.28
N TYR A 41 0.37 -21.64 20.57
CA TYR A 41 0.13 -23.04 20.91
C TYR A 41 1.43 -23.72 21.30
N GLU A 42 1.38 -24.54 22.34
CA GLU A 42 2.47 -25.45 22.68
C GLU A 42 2.09 -26.89 22.35
N CYS A 43 3.05 -27.65 21.83
CA CYS A 43 2.91 -29.09 21.69
C CYS A 43 2.78 -29.72 23.08
N ILE A 44 1.79 -30.60 23.27
CA ILE A 44 1.72 -31.43 24.49
C ILE A 44 2.68 -32.63 24.39
N GLY A 45 3.25 -32.91 23.22
CA GLY A 45 4.26 -33.96 23.04
C GLY A 45 5.62 -33.60 23.65
N GLU A 46 6.46 -34.61 23.90
CA GLU A 46 7.85 -34.39 24.33
C GLU A 46 8.56 -33.45 23.35
N PHE A 47 9.21 -32.40 23.86
CA PHE A 47 9.94 -31.37 23.10
C PHE A 47 11.09 -31.90 22.21
N THR A 48 11.25 -33.22 22.13
CA THR A 48 12.26 -33.93 21.37
C THR A 48 11.86 -34.19 19.92
N LYS A 49 10.58 -34.01 19.54
CA LYS A 49 10.10 -34.19 18.15
C LYS A 49 9.13 -33.08 17.70
N PRO A 50 9.17 -32.67 16.42
CA PRO A 50 8.17 -31.77 15.86
C PRO A 50 6.77 -32.42 15.92
N CYS A 51 5.74 -31.64 16.25
CA CYS A 51 4.38 -32.17 16.32
C CYS A 51 3.94 -32.68 14.93
N GLU A 52 3.63 -33.97 14.82
CA GLU A 52 3.09 -34.51 13.58
C GLU A 52 1.62 -34.10 13.41
N THR A 53 1.36 -33.27 12.40
CA THR A 53 0.02 -32.85 12.02
C THR A 53 -0.57 -33.85 11.02
N ASN A 54 -1.51 -34.71 11.46
CA ASN A 54 -2.16 -35.68 10.58
C ASN A 54 -3.68 -35.55 10.62
N HIS A 55 -4.31 -35.54 9.44
CA HIS A 55 -5.77 -35.44 9.27
C HIS A 55 -6.57 -36.58 9.93
N VAL A 56 -5.94 -37.73 10.20
CA VAL A 56 -6.56 -38.88 10.88
C VAL A 56 -6.71 -38.64 12.39
N VAL A 57 -5.93 -37.72 12.97
CA VAL A 57 -5.92 -37.44 14.41
C VAL A 57 -6.81 -36.23 14.70
N GLN A 58 -8.14 -36.41 14.61
CA GLN A 58 -9.11 -35.46 15.16
C GLN A 58 -9.55 -35.94 16.54
N GLY A 59 -8.78 -35.62 17.57
CA GLY A 59 -9.21 -35.80 18.96
C GLY A 59 -10.34 -34.83 19.27
N ARG A 60 -11.59 -35.31 19.32
CA ARG A 60 -12.69 -34.58 19.96
C ARG A 60 -12.34 -34.40 21.43
N SER A 61 -12.27 -33.15 21.89
CA SER A 61 -12.32 -32.82 23.31
C SER A 61 -13.74 -33.09 23.81
N SER A 62 -14.06 -34.34 24.11
CA SER A 62 -15.20 -34.73 24.93
C SER A 62 -14.66 -35.47 26.14
N ALA A 63 -14.99 -34.94 27.32
CA ALA A 63 -14.64 -35.50 28.60
C ALA A 63 -15.01 -37.00 28.71
N SER A 64 -14.21 -37.74 29.49
CA SER A 64 -14.43 -39.11 29.95
C SER A 64 -14.32 -40.21 28.88
N THR A 65 -13.26 -41.03 28.94
CA THR A 65 -13.27 -42.38 29.52
C THR A 65 -11.91 -43.04 29.28
N THR A 66 -11.33 -43.57 30.35
CA THR A 66 -10.06 -44.29 30.40
C THR A 66 -10.15 -45.62 29.65
N THR A 67 -9.35 -45.79 28.60
CA THR A 67 -8.88 -47.12 28.14
C THR A 67 -7.41 -47.03 27.76
N ALA A 68 -6.58 -47.75 28.50
CA ALA A 68 -5.14 -47.86 28.28
C ALA A 68 -4.83 -48.52 26.92
N ASN A 69 -3.78 -48.04 26.25
CA ASN A 69 -3.18 -48.51 24.99
C ASN A 69 -3.59 -47.81 23.68
N THR A 70 -3.60 -46.47 23.67
CA THR A 70 -3.37 -45.70 22.43
C THR A 70 -2.30 -44.65 22.66
N PRO A 71 -1.42 -44.35 21.68
CA PRO A 71 -0.45 -43.27 21.81
C PRO A 71 -1.22 -41.97 22.05
N THR A 72 -0.89 -41.27 23.14
CA THR A 72 -1.45 -39.96 23.46
C THR A 72 -1.26 -39.02 22.26
N PRO A 73 -2.34 -38.48 21.68
CA PRO A 73 -2.22 -37.59 20.54
C PRO A 73 -1.54 -36.29 20.96
N SER A 74 -0.73 -35.74 20.06
CA SER A 74 -0.07 -34.44 20.18
C SER A 74 -1.13 -33.33 20.15
N VAL A 75 -1.79 -33.07 21.28
CA VAL A 75 -2.77 -31.99 21.42
C VAL A 75 -1.99 -30.67 21.58
N LEU A 76 -2.50 -29.58 21.01
CA LEU A 76 -1.95 -28.25 21.22
C LEU A 76 -2.61 -27.62 22.46
N LYS A 77 -1.84 -27.20 23.46
CA LYS A 77 -2.38 -26.47 24.62
C LYS A 77 -2.31 -24.97 24.37
N ARG A 78 -3.38 -24.26 24.76
CA ARG A 78 -3.45 -22.79 24.78
C ARG A 78 -2.60 -22.25 25.94
N LYS A 79 -1.70 -21.30 25.69
CA LYS A 79 -1.12 -20.47 26.77
C LYS A 79 -2.18 -19.51 27.31
N SER A 80 -2.36 -19.46 28.63
CA SER A 80 -3.04 -18.36 29.31
C SER A 80 -2.13 -17.14 29.34
N SER A 81 -2.67 -15.95 29.06
CA SER A 81 -1.95 -14.68 29.17
C SER A 81 -1.49 -14.44 30.62
N PRO A 82 -0.36 -13.73 30.87
CA PRO A 82 -0.01 -13.33 32.23
C PRO A 82 -1.01 -12.29 32.75
N GLU A 83 -1.51 -12.46 33.97
CA GLU A 83 -2.19 -11.39 34.72
C GLU A 83 -1.15 -10.32 35.07
N VAL A 84 -1.37 -9.08 34.63
CA VAL A 84 -0.57 -7.92 35.04
C VAL A 84 -1.22 -7.35 36.30
N ALA A 85 -0.46 -7.33 37.40
CA ALA A 85 -0.86 -6.69 38.64
C ALA A 85 -0.95 -5.16 38.45
N LEU A 86 -2.00 -4.56 39.01
CA LEU A 86 -2.20 -3.11 39.08
C LEU A 86 -1.27 -2.54 40.16
N ASP A 87 -0.32 -1.68 39.77
CA ASP A 87 0.41 -0.80 40.68
C ASP A 87 0.27 0.67 40.21
N ASP A 88 0.20 1.57 41.19
CA ASP A 88 -0.34 2.95 41.17
C ASP A 88 0.32 3.96 40.19
N GLU A 89 -0.52 4.84 39.64
CA GLU A 89 -0.20 5.94 38.71
C GLU A 89 0.28 7.22 39.47
N PRO A 90 1.36 7.91 39.03
CA PRO A 90 1.69 9.26 39.52
C PRO A 90 1.09 10.38 38.63
N PRO A 91 0.80 11.58 39.18
CA PRO A 91 -0.10 12.55 38.56
C PRO A 91 0.53 13.37 37.41
N LEU A 92 -0.33 13.72 36.44
CA LEU A 92 -0.07 14.55 35.25
C LEU A 92 0.43 15.98 35.57
N PRO A 93 1.33 16.57 34.76
CA PRO A 93 1.60 18.01 34.78
C PRO A 93 0.64 18.81 33.88
N ALA A 94 0.38 20.05 34.32
CA ALA A 94 -0.60 21.02 33.80
C ALA A 94 -0.34 21.55 32.36
N PRO A 95 -1.38 22.09 31.67
CA PRO A 95 -1.29 22.52 30.27
C PRO A 95 -0.49 23.81 30.07
N TYR A 96 0.41 23.82 29.08
CA TYR A 96 1.12 25.02 28.64
C TYR A 96 0.34 25.78 27.55
N THR A 97 0.18 27.07 27.81
CA THR A 97 -0.45 28.09 26.98
C THR A 97 0.33 28.40 25.72
N ALA A 98 -0.39 28.50 24.59
CA ALA A 98 0.10 29.00 23.31
C ALA A 98 0.66 30.42 23.44
N ASN A 99 1.82 30.67 22.84
CA ASN A 99 2.33 32.03 22.67
C ASN A 99 2.65 32.28 21.19
N ASN A 100 1.90 33.22 20.62
CA ASN A 100 2.18 33.87 19.35
C ASN A 100 3.52 34.60 19.43
N ASN A 101 4.38 34.47 18.42
CA ASN A 101 5.14 35.62 17.93
C ASN A 101 5.62 35.43 16.48
N LEU A 102 5.51 36.55 15.77
CA LEU A 102 5.98 36.86 14.42
C LEU A 102 7.50 36.68 14.28
N TYR A 103 8.00 36.33 13.09
CA TYR A 103 8.98 37.09 12.27
C TYR A 103 9.75 36.21 11.23
N TYR A 104 9.59 36.57 9.94
CA TYR A 104 10.47 36.52 8.73
C TYR A 104 11.35 35.30 8.33
N PRO A 105 11.63 35.14 7.01
CA PRO A 105 12.10 33.89 6.41
C PRO A 105 13.63 33.73 6.49
N PRO A 106 14.17 32.51 6.66
CA PRO A 106 15.57 32.22 6.41
C PRO A 106 15.80 31.71 4.97
N PRO A 107 17.04 31.84 4.44
CA PRO A 107 17.37 31.71 3.03
C PRO A 107 17.44 30.26 2.54
N ALA A 108 17.36 30.09 1.21
CA ALA A 108 17.44 28.81 0.50
C ALA A 108 18.70 27.99 0.85
N PRO A 109 18.59 26.68 1.10
CA PRO A 109 19.72 25.78 1.05
C PRO A 109 19.86 25.12 -0.33
N SER A 110 21.08 25.24 -0.85
CA SER A 110 21.64 24.57 -2.01
C SER A 110 21.66 23.03 -1.89
N THR A 111 21.63 22.42 -3.07
CA THR A 111 21.83 21.02 -3.46
C THR A 111 22.75 20.15 -2.60
N SER A 112 22.42 18.85 -2.57
CA SER A 112 23.12 17.70 -1.97
C SER A 112 22.54 17.24 -0.63
N ARG A 113 21.50 16.37 -0.70
CA ARG A 113 21.18 15.42 0.36
C ARG A 113 20.29 14.28 -0.15
N PHE A 114 20.79 13.51 -1.11
CA PHE A 114 20.37 12.11 -1.26
C PHE A 114 21.52 11.25 -0.71
N SER A 115 21.51 11.01 0.60
CA SER A 115 22.32 9.97 1.24
C SER A 115 21.35 8.92 1.79
N PRO A 116 21.41 7.65 1.35
CA PRO A 116 20.47 6.62 1.80
C PRO A 116 20.73 6.11 3.23
N TYR A 117 21.73 6.62 3.94
CA TYR A 117 22.06 6.15 5.29
C TYR A 117 22.43 7.29 6.25
N SER A 118 21.73 7.28 7.39
CA SER A 118 22.05 7.89 8.70
C SER A 118 21.73 9.37 8.94
N ALA A 119 20.72 9.63 9.79
CA ALA A 119 20.88 10.44 11.02
C ALA A 119 19.55 10.52 11.83
N TYR A 120 19.30 9.52 12.68
CA TYR A 120 18.59 9.72 13.96
C TYR A 120 19.36 8.95 15.03
N THR A 121 20.51 9.47 15.43
CA THR A 121 21.20 9.06 16.65
C THR A 121 21.67 10.31 17.37
N GLN A 122 20.81 10.84 18.23
CA GLN A 122 21.15 11.39 19.55
C GLN A 122 19.89 12.01 20.18
N ALA A 123 19.19 11.22 20.98
CA ALA A 123 18.44 11.69 22.12
C ALA A 123 18.52 10.61 23.21
N SER A 124 18.69 11.08 24.43
CA SER A 124 19.23 10.42 25.62
C SER A 124 18.56 9.11 26.04
N ASP A 125 19.40 8.21 26.54
CA ASP A 125 19.04 7.03 27.32
C ASP A 125 17.99 7.37 28.39
N ASN A 126 16.81 6.77 28.28
CA ASN A 126 15.99 6.29 29.38
C ASN A 126 15.03 5.21 28.86
N GLU A 127 14.88 4.17 29.66
CA GLU A 127 14.40 2.81 29.36
C GLU A 127 13.02 2.72 28.69
N TRP A 128 12.98 2.09 27.50
CA TRP A 128 11.80 1.45 26.93
C TRP A 128 12.19 0.07 26.42
N GLU A 129 12.16 -0.93 27.31
CA GLU A 129 12.19 -2.34 26.91
C GLU A 129 10.85 -2.72 26.29
N GLY A 130 10.87 -3.12 25.01
CA GLY A 130 9.73 -3.84 24.41
C GLY A 130 9.23 -3.29 23.07
N PHE A 131 10.07 -3.26 22.04
CA PHE A 131 9.69 -3.59 20.65
C PHE A 131 10.97 -3.71 19.82
N HIS A 132 11.64 -4.86 19.88
CA HIS A 132 12.63 -5.23 18.88
C HIS A 132 11.91 -5.98 17.76
N PRO A 133 11.77 -5.42 16.54
CA PRO A 133 11.36 -6.23 15.40
C PRO A 133 12.47 -7.27 15.18
N THR A 134 12.13 -8.55 15.32
CA THR A 134 12.99 -9.63 14.87
C THR A 134 13.26 -9.42 13.37
N PRO A 135 14.52 -9.48 12.91
CA PRO A 135 14.81 -9.41 11.49
C PRO A 135 14.06 -10.57 10.82
N PRO A 136 13.35 -10.33 9.70
CA PRO A 136 12.69 -11.40 9.00
C PRO A 136 13.73 -12.46 8.62
N LYS A 137 13.41 -13.72 8.89
CA LYS A 137 14.18 -14.83 8.33
C LYS A 137 14.18 -14.63 6.82
N SER A 138 15.35 -14.32 6.28
CA SER A 138 15.65 -14.23 4.86
C SER A 138 15.05 -15.45 4.13
N LEU A 139 13.84 -15.30 3.60
CA LEU A 139 13.43 -16.02 2.42
C LEU A 139 14.37 -15.52 1.33
N LYS A 140 15.24 -16.41 0.84
CA LYS A 140 16.16 -16.12 -0.26
C LYS A 140 15.33 -15.69 -1.48
N MET A 141 15.08 -14.39 -1.63
CA MET A 141 14.78 -13.76 -2.92
C MET A 141 16.12 -13.49 -3.58
N ALA A 142 16.68 -14.52 -4.21
CA ALA A 142 17.96 -14.42 -4.91
C ALA A 142 17.79 -14.35 -6.44
N GLU A 143 16.57 -14.23 -6.95
CA GLU A 143 16.28 -14.01 -8.37
C GLU A 143 15.28 -12.86 -8.44
N ASP A 144 15.54 -11.87 -9.30
CA ASP A 144 14.86 -10.57 -9.49
C ASP A 144 15.36 -9.36 -8.67
N LEU A 145 16.65 -9.32 -8.34
CA LEU A 145 17.33 -8.04 -8.12
C LEU A 145 17.94 -7.58 -9.45
N MET A 146 17.60 -6.36 -9.87
CA MET A 146 18.10 -5.71 -11.07
C MET A 146 19.64 -5.77 -11.11
N GLU A 147 20.19 -6.55 -12.05
CA GLU A 147 21.64 -6.65 -12.22
C GLU A 147 22.17 -5.32 -12.81
N MET A 148 23.38 -4.90 -12.42
CA MET A 148 23.94 -3.60 -12.85
C MET A 148 24.01 -3.45 -14.38
N GLU A 149 24.19 -4.55 -15.11
CA GLU A 149 24.18 -4.57 -16.57
C GLU A 149 22.78 -4.27 -17.17
N GLU A 150 21.68 -4.59 -16.46
CA GLU A 150 20.32 -4.25 -16.88
C GLU A 150 20.01 -2.77 -16.67
N LEU A 151 20.51 -2.16 -15.59
CA LEU A 151 20.39 -0.72 -15.34
C LEU A 151 21.12 0.08 -16.44
N GLU A 152 22.29 -0.38 -16.90
CA GLU A 152 23.04 0.25 -18.00
C GLU A 152 22.32 0.14 -19.35
N HIS A 153 21.57 -0.93 -19.62
CA HIS A 153 20.73 -1.04 -20.83
C HIS A 153 19.46 -0.17 -20.75
N PHE A 154 18.96 0.09 -19.53
CA PHE A 154 17.80 0.93 -19.23
C PHE A 154 18.11 2.43 -19.30
N ILE A 155 19.32 2.84 -18.92
CA ILE A 155 19.80 4.22 -19.04
C ILE A 155 20.54 4.36 -20.38
N LYS A 156 19.88 4.01 -21.48
CA LYS A 156 20.21 4.73 -22.73
C LYS A 156 19.66 6.13 -22.55
N VAL A 157 20.43 7.01 -21.89
CA VAL A 157 20.24 8.46 -22.05
C VAL A 157 20.16 8.65 -23.57
N PRO A 158 19.02 9.06 -24.13
CA PRO A 158 18.94 9.32 -25.55
C PRO A 158 20.07 10.30 -25.84
N ALA A 159 21.05 9.90 -26.66
CA ALA A 159 22.06 10.83 -27.15
C ALA A 159 21.28 12.04 -27.64
N VAL A 160 21.54 13.22 -27.06
CA VAL A 160 20.74 14.46 -27.22
C VAL A 160 20.36 14.63 -28.69
N GLN A 161 19.23 14.04 -29.09
CA GLN A 161 18.66 14.22 -30.39
C GLN A 161 17.87 15.50 -30.22
N ARG A 162 18.22 16.52 -30.99
CA ARG A 162 17.40 17.72 -31.06
C ARG A 162 15.99 17.27 -31.43
N ASN A 163 15.07 17.44 -30.50
CA ASN A 163 13.66 17.20 -30.75
C ASN A 163 13.26 18.03 -31.96
N THR A 164 12.54 17.41 -32.90
CA THR A 164 11.90 18.17 -33.96
C THR A 164 10.69 18.92 -33.37
N ILE A 165 10.23 19.98 -34.03
CA ILE A 165 8.98 20.68 -33.62
C ILE A 165 7.82 19.68 -33.51
N ALA A 166 7.77 18.68 -34.40
CA ALA A 166 6.78 17.62 -34.35
C ALA A 166 6.92 16.69 -33.14
N ASP A 167 8.14 16.50 -32.61
CA ASP A 167 8.36 15.75 -31.37
C ASP A 167 7.89 16.55 -30.15
N GLU A 168 8.14 17.86 -30.13
CA GLU A 168 7.67 18.76 -29.06
C GLU A 168 6.14 18.77 -28.99
N ASP A 169 5.45 19.01 -30.11
CA ASP A 169 3.97 18.98 -30.17
C ASP A 169 3.41 17.64 -29.67
N ARG A 170 4.09 16.53 -29.99
CA ARG A 170 3.71 15.19 -29.55
C ARG A 170 3.89 15.00 -28.04
N PHE A 171 4.97 15.53 -27.46
CA PHE A 171 5.19 15.46 -26.01
C PHE A 171 4.15 16.28 -25.24
N TYR A 172 3.84 17.50 -25.69
CA TYR A 172 2.80 18.31 -25.06
C TYR A 172 1.42 17.67 -25.17
N ALA A 173 1.09 17.05 -26.31
CA ALA A 173 -0.15 16.29 -26.46
C ALA A 173 -0.22 15.10 -25.49
N LEU A 174 0.89 14.39 -25.28
CA LEU A 174 0.95 13.28 -24.33
C LEU A 174 0.82 13.76 -22.87
N ALA A 175 1.49 14.87 -22.52
CA ALA A 175 1.38 15.50 -21.21
C ALA A 175 -0.07 15.94 -20.91
N ALA A 176 -0.71 16.60 -21.88
CA ALA A 176 -2.12 17.00 -21.79
C ALA A 176 -3.03 15.79 -21.60
N LEU A 177 -2.84 14.72 -22.38
CA LEU A 177 -3.62 13.49 -22.26
C LEU A 177 -3.58 12.91 -20.84
N TYR A 178 -2.40 12.68 -20.28
CA TYR A 178 -2.29 12.10 -18.95
C TYR A 178 -2.77 13.06 -17.85
N MET A 179 -2.51 14.37 -17.99
CA MET A 179 -3.03 15.38 -17.06
C MET A 179 -4.57 15.40 -17.06
N GLU A 180 -5.20 15.44 -18.24
CA GLU A 180 -6.65 15.42 -18.38
C GLU A 180 -7.27 14.16 -17.78
N GLN A 181 -6.62 13.00 -17.96
CA GLN A 181 -7.07 11.75 -17.33
C GLN A 181 -7.08 11.83 -15.79
N VAL A 182 -6.04 12.38 -15.18
CA VAL A 182 -5.99 12.60 -13.72
C VAL A 182 -7.06 13.60 -13.29
N VAL A 183 -7.24 14.68 -14.04
CA VAL A 183 -8.25 15.71 -13.76
C VAL A 183 -9.66 15.14 -13.85
N HIS A 184 -9.97 14.33 -14.87
CA HIS A 184 -11.26 13.66 -15.01
C HIS A 184 -11.50 12.65 -13.88
N LEU A 185 -10.47 11.90 -13.48
CA LEU A 185 -10.55 11.00 -12.32
C LEU A 185 -10.88 11.80 -11.04
N ASN A 186 -10.20 12.92 -10.80
CA ASN A 186 -10.47 13.80 -9.67
C ASN A 186 -11.87 14.42 -9.74
N MET A 187 -12.33 14.88 -10.91
CA MET A 187 -13.71 15.40 -11.08
C MET A 187 -14.75 14.35 -10.69
N ARG A 188 -14.56 13.09 -11.07
CA ARG A 188 -15.48 12.01 -10.69
C ARG A 188 -15.46 11.70 -9.20
N ARG A 189 -14.29 11.78 -8.57
CA ARG A 189 -14.16 11.68 -7.10
C ARG A 189 -14.87 12.82 -6.40
N LYS A 190 -14.70 14.06 -6.87
CA LYS A 190 -15.42 15.23 -6.37
C LYS A 190 -16.93 15.01 -6.45
N LEU A 191 -17.45 14.57 -7.61
CA LEU A 191 -18.88 14.27 -7.79
C LEU A 191 -19.39 13.15 -6.86
N THR A 192 -18.55 12.17 -6.53
CA THR A 192 -18.97 10.98 -5.78
C THR A 192 -18.85 11.13 -4.27
N TYR A 193 -17.83 11.85 -3.80
CA TYR A 193 -17.46 11.88 -2.39
C TYR A 193 -17.66 13.25 -1.71
N THR A 194 -18.10 14.26 -2.46
CA THR A 194 -18.37 15.60 -1.90
C THR A 194 -19.83 15.99 -2.12
N ASN A 195 -20.31 16.95 -1.32
CA ASN A 195 -21.66 17.51 -1.46
C ASN A 195 -21.66 18.84 -2.25
N ASN A 196 -20.70 19.00 -3.16
CA ASN A 196 -20.54 20.22 -3.94
C ASN A 196 -21.64 20.41 -4.99
N GLN A 197 -21.97 21.67 -5.30
CA GLN A 197 -22.92 21.98 -6.37
C GLN A 197 -22.34 21.61 -7.74
N MET A 198 -23.20 21.17 -8.67
CA MET A 198 -22.83 20.82 -10.05
C MET A 198 -22.06 21.93 -10.77
N SER A 199 -22.42 23.20 -10.52
CA SER A 199 -21.72 24.36 -11.09
C SER A 199 -20.22 24.36 -10.78
N THR A 200 -19.83 23.94 -9.58
CA THR A 200 -18.43 23.95 -9.12
C THR A 200 -17.53 22.91 -9.80
N MET A 201 -18.10 22.07 -10.66
CA MET A 201 -17.34 21.10 -11.46
C MET A 201 -16.72 21.74 -12.70
N PHE A 202 -17.15 22.96 -13.05
CA PHE A 202 -16.72 23.68 -14.25
C PHE A 202 -15.78 24.85 -13.93
N ASP A 203 -15.35 25.01 -12.68
CA ASP A 203 -14.52 26.14 -12.20
C ASP A 203 -13.04 26.04 -12.62
N GLY A 204 -12.65 25.00 -13.37
CA GLY A 204 -11.31 24.81 -13.90
C GLY A 204 -10.79 23.39 -13.74
N TRP A 205 -9.47 23.25 -13.78
CA TRP A 205 -8.78 21.97 -13.67
C TRP A 205 -8.92 21.42 -12.24
N CYS A 206 -9.48 20.21 -12.11
CA CYS A 206 -9.65 19.55 -10.82
C CYS A 206 -8.32 18.91 -10.36
N VAL A 207 -7.42 19.73 -9.80
CA VAL A 207 -6.11 19.31 -9.28
C VAL A 207 -6.27 18.35 -8.09
N CYS A 208 -7.20 18.66 -7.20
CA CYS A 208 -7.58 17.84 -6.05
C CYS A 208 -9.11 17.78 -5.96
N PRO A 209 -9.71 16.60 -5.70
CA PRO A 209 -11.16 16.47 -5.58
C PRO A 209 -11.75 17.14 -4.33
N PHE A 210 -10.92 17.48 -3.33
CA PHE A 210 -11.39 17.90 -2.00
C PHE A 210 -10.89 19.30 -1.64
N ASN A 211 -11.79 20.10 -1.09
CA ASN A 211 -11.47 21.27 -0.28
C ASN A 211 -11.51 20.92 1.20
N LEU A 212 -10.99 21.80 2.06
CA LEU A 212 -11.03 21.62 3.52
C LEU A 212 -12.46 21.39 4.05
N SER A 213 -13.47 22.04 3.47
CA SER A 213 -14.87 21.87 3.85
C SER A 213 -15.49 20.54 3.44
N ASP A 214 -14.87 19.83 2.49
CA ASP A 214 -15.33 18.53 2.02
C ASP A 214 -14.82 17.39 2.92
N LEU A 215 -13.81 17.66 3.75
CA LEU A 215 -13.09 16.64 4.49
C LEU A 215 -13.76 16.25 5.82
N MET A 216 -13.78 14.95 6.10
CA MET A 216 -14.31 14.38 7.33
C MET A 216 -13.24 13.59 8.10
N PRO A 217 -13.29 13.53 9.44
CA PRO A 217 -12.39 12.64 10.19
C PRO A 217 -12.56 11.19 9.73
N PHE A 218 -11.45 10.47 9.60
CA PHE A 218 -11.48 9.06 9.24
C PHE A 218 -12.24 8.22 10.28
N ASP A 219 -13.12 7.34 9.79
CA ASP A 219 -13.86 6.37 10.60
C ASP A 219 -13.60 4.97 10.06
N ILE A 220 -13.15 4.05 10.92
CA ILE A 220 -12.93 2.65 10.55
C ILE A 220 -14.14 1.98 9.89
N ARG A 221 -15.36 2.37 10.27
CA ARG A 221 -16.60 1.80 9.72
C ARG A 221 -16.77 2.15 8.24
N SER A 222 -16.18 3.24 7.76
CA SER A 222 -16.21 3.62 6.34
C SER A 222 -15.45 2.64 5.45
N TYR A 223 -14.50 1.89 6.04
CA TYR A 223 -13.71 0.88 5.34
C TYR A 223 -14.48 -0.42 5.08
N ARG A 224 -15.62 -0.64 5.74
CA ARG A 224 -16.45 -1.85 5.58
C ARG A 224 -17.17 -1.97 4.22
N HIS A 225 -17.15 -0.92 3.41
CA HIS A 225 -18.01 -0.81 2.23
C HIS A 225 -17.27 -1.10 0.92
N ARG A 226 -17.91 -1.92 0.06
CA ARG A 226 -17.43 -2.24 -1.29
C ARG A 226 -17.19 -0.97 -2.09
N ASN A 227 -15.99 -0.80 -2.65
CA ASN A 227 -15.62 0.41 -3.37
C ASN A 227 -15.71 0.26 -4.89
N ARG A 228 -16.86 -0.19 -5.39
CA ARG A 228 -17.07 -0.41 -6.83
C ARG A 228 -16.95 0.87 -7.65
N ASN A 229 -17.39 2.00 -7.10
CA ASN A 229 -17.36 3.29 -7.79
C ASN A 229 -15.93 3.68 -8.16
N ASP A 230 -14.99 3.58 -7.22
CA ASP A 230 -13.60 3.92 -7.49
C ASP A 230 -12.95 2.96 -8.49
N HIS A 231 -13.24 1.66 -8.40
CA HIS A 231 -12.80 0.68 -9.40
C HIS A 231 -13.30 1.01 -10.81
N THR A 232 -14.56 1.45 -10.96
CA THR A 232 -15.08 1.91 -12.25
C THR A 232 -14.36 3.18 -12.72
N MET A 233 -14.07 4.13 -11.82
CA MET A 233 -13.31 5.33 -12.18
C MET A 233 -11.88 5.01 -12.64
N VAL A 234 -11.19 4.10 -11.94
CA VAL A 234 -9.84 3.64 -12.31
C VAL A 234 -9.88 2.86 -13.62
N LEU A 235 -10.92 2.07 -13.87
CA LEU A 235 -11.11 1.37 -15.14
C LEU A 235 -11.23 2.36 -16.31
N ASP A 236 -12.04 3.40 -16.14
CA ASP A 236 -12.21 4.44 -17.16
C ASP A 236 -10.93 5.26 -17.35
N TYR A 237 -10.14 5.47 -16.29
CA TYR A 237 -8.82 6.09 -16.34
C TYR A 237 -7.84 5.28 -17.20
N ILE A 238 -7.67 3.98 -16.93
CA ILE A 238 -6.71 3.15 -17.69
C ILE A 238 -7.14 2.86 -19.12
N ASN A 239 -8.45 2.84 -19.40
CA ASN A 239 -8.97 2.55 -20.74
C ASN A 239 -8.54 3.61 -21.76
N GLN A 240 -8.11 4.78 -21.28
CA GLN A 240 -7.64 5.88 -22.09
C GLN A 240 -6.10 5.88 -22.25
N PHE A 241 -5.39 4.93 -21.65
CA PHE A 241 -3.94 4.83 -21.82
C PHE A 241 -3.62 4.50 -23.29
N PRO A 242 -2.61 5.16 -23.90
CA PRO A 242 -2.23 4.88 -25.28
C PRO A 242 -1.86 3.40 -25.47
N ASP A 243 -2.31 2.82 -26.57
CA ASP A 243 -2.12 1.41 -26.95
C ASP A 243 -2.72 0.38 -25.95
N PHE A 244 -3.52 0.81 -24.96
CA PHE A 244 -4.18 -0.11 -24.02
C PHE A 244 -5.08 -1.11 -24.74
N GLU A 245 -5.77 -0.68 -25.81
CA GLU A 245 -6.65 -1.51 -26.62
C GLU A 245 -5.92 -2.69 -27.25
N LYS A 246 -4.60 -2.57 -27.50
CA LYS A 246 -3.75 -3.59 -28.12
C LYS A 246 -3.31 -4.68 -27.16
N LEU A 247 -3.47 -4.47 -25.84
CA LEU A 247 -3.19 -5.49 -24.84
C LEU A 247 -4.25 -6.59 -24.86
N ASN A 248 -3.82 -7.82 -24.58
CA ASN A 248 -4.75 -8.94 -24.45
C ASN A 248 -5.52 -8.89 -23.12
N LYS A 249 -6.52 -9.77 -22.95
CA LYS A 249 -7.38 -9.76 -21.75
C LYS A 249 -6.59 -9.90 -20.44
N SER A 250 -5.65 -10.85 -20.37
CA SER A 250 -4.85 -11.06 -19.16
C SER A 250 -3.96 -9.86 -18.84
N GLU A 251 -3.34 -9.26 -19.85
CA GLU A 251 -2.50 -8.08 -19.71
C GLU A 251 -3.31 -6.85 -19.24
N LYS A 252 -4.50 -6.65 -19.80
CA LYS A 252 -5.44 -5.60 -19.35
C LYS A 252 -5.84 -5.79 -17.89
N THR A 253 -6.10 -7.02 -17.48
CA THR A 253 -6.42 -7.33 -16.08
C THR A 253 -5.27 -6.95 -15.15
N VAL A 254 -4.03 -7.35 -15.46
CA VAL A 254 -2.87 -7.03 -14.63
C VAL A 254 -2.59 -5.53 -14.60
N LEU A 255 -2.73 -4.84 -15.73
CA LEU A 255 -2.58 -3.38 -15.80
C LEU A 255 -3.60 -2.66 -14.90
N PHE A 256 -4.86 -3.12 -14.90
CA PHE A 256 -5.91 -2.60 -14.04
C PHE A 256 -5.62 -2.80 -12.55
N GLN A 257 -5.22 -4.01 -12.15
CA GLN A 257 -4.87 -4.32 -10.76
C GLN A 257 -3.75 -3.40 -10.27
N THR A 258 -2.70 -3.25 -11.07
CA THR A 258 -1.58 -2.37 -10.77
C THR A 258 -2.01 -0.91 -10.71
N ALA A 259 -2.82 -0.43 -11.66
CA ALA A 259 -3.27 0.96 -11.68
C ALA A 259 -4.08 1.32 -10.44
N ALA A 260 -4.98 0.45 -10.00
CA ALA A 260 -5.72 0.66 -8.78
C ALA A 260 -4.82 0.64 -7.52
N ALA A 261 -3.81 -0.24 -7.50
CA ALA A 261 -2.86 -0.29 -6.40
C ALA A 261 -1.99 0.98 -6.33
N VAL A 262 -1.42 1.40 -7.47
CA VAL A 262 -0.64 2.64 -7.58
C VAL A 262 -1.49 3.83 -7.18
N ASP A 263 -2.71 3.96 -7.71
CA ASP A 263 -3.61 5.06 -7.39
C ASP A 263 -3.98 5.12 -5.89
N THR A 264 -4.17 3.96 -5.24
CA THR A 264 -4.42 3.87 -3.79
C THR A 264 -3.25 4.38 -2.95
N LEU A 265 -2.03 4.39 -3.50
CA LEU A 265 -0.83 4.89 -2.83
C LEU A 265 -0.57 6.36 -3.16
N VAL A 266 -0.50 6.69 -4.45
CA VAL A 266 0.03 8.00 -4.90
C VAL A 266 -1.01 9.10 -4.89
N SER A 267 -2.30 8.79 -5.13
CA SER A 267 -3.34 9.82 -5.16
C SER A 267 -3.61 10.40 -3.77
N PRO A 268 -3.81 9.57 -2.70
CA PRO A 268 -3.86 10.08 -1.33
C PRO A 268 -2.64 10.89 -0.92
N ALA A 269 -1.44 10.44 -1.29
CA ALA A 269 -0.19 11.18 -1.01
C ALA A 269 -0.21 12.58 -1.66
N TYR A 270 -0.59 12.66 -2.94
CA TYR A 270 -0.70 13.93 -3.65
C TYR A 270 -1.78 14.85 -3.08
N TYR A 271 -2.99 14.32 -2.80
CA TYR A 271 -4.07 15.12 -2.20
C TYR A 271 -3.70 15.65 -0.83
N SER A 272 -3.02 14.85 -0.01
CA SER A 272 -2.54 15.26 1.31
C SER A 272 -1.65 16.49 1.21
N HIS A 273 -0.69 16.48 0.27
CA HIS A 273 0.20 17.62 0.03
C HIS A 273 -0.52 18.85 -0.52
N VAL A 274 -1.46 18.65 -1.45
CA VAL A 274 -2.22 19.76 -2.04
C VAL A 274 -3.14 20.43 -1.02
N VAL A 275 -3.86 19.66 -0.20
CA VAL A 275 -4.81 20.21 0.78
C VAL A 275 -4.11 20.71 2.04
N PHE A 276 -3.07 20.00 2.49
CA PHE A 276 -2.32 20.30 3.70
C PHE A 276 -0.81 20.40 3.41
N PRO A 277 -0.36 21.49 2.76
CA PRO A 277 1.04 21.61 2.32
C PRO A 277 2.04 21.71 3.47
N ASN A 278 1.58 22.05 4.67
CA ASN A 278 2.43 22.23 5.86
C ASN A 278 2.09 21.24 6.98
N ASP A 279 0.90 20.65 7.00
CA ASP A 279 0.48 19.81 8.12
C ASP A 279 0.77 18.32 7.86
N PRO A 280 1.04 17.53 8.90
CA PRO A 280 1.19 16.08 8.79
C PRO A 280 -0.19 15.41 8.79
N ILE A 281 -0.97 15.64 7.74
CA ILE A 281 -2.33 15.11 7.59
C ILE A 281 -2.43 14.28 6.32
N HIS A 282 -2.86 13.03 6.46
CA HIS A 282 -3.16 12.15 5.35
C HIS A 282 -4.62 12.28 4.93
N VAL A 283 -4.87 12.46 3.64
CA VAL A 283 -6.20 12.55 3.02
C VAL A 283 -6.44 11.30 2.17
N THR A 284 -7.51 10.56 2.46
CA THR A 284 -7.90 9.36 1.69
C THR A 284 -8.58 9.75 0.38
N PHE A 285 -8.70 8.79 -0.55
CA PHE A 285 -9.43 9.01 -1.82
C PHE A 285 -10.95 9.20 -1.62
N LYS A 286 -11.49 9.05 -0.40
CA LYS A 286 -12.90 9.30 -0.05
C LYS A 286 -13.14 10.67 0.61
N GLY A 287 -12.10 11.49 0.75
CA GLY A 287 -12.22 12.78 1.44
C GLY A 287 -12.22 12.64 2.96
N GLU A 288 -11.59 11.59 3.50
CA GLU A 288 -11.38 11.46 4.94
C GLU A 288 -9.96 11.89 5.31
N TYR A 289 -9.76 12.41 6.51
CA TYR A 289 -8.43 12.83 6.98
C TYR A 289 -8.00 12.16 8.28
N ILE A 290 -6.69 11.96 8.41
CA ILE A 290 -6.01 11.37 9.56
C ILE A 290 -4.79 12.22 9.90
N ARG A 291 -4.65 12.64 11.15
CA ARG A 291 -3.41 13.27 11.63
C ARG A 291 -2.32 12.21 11.79
N MET A 292 -1.13 12.51 11.29
CA MET A 292 0.03 11.61 11.24
C MET A 292 1.19 12.08 12.13
N ASP A 293 0.98 13.14 12.90
CA ASP A 293 1.89 13.58 13.97
C ASP A 293 1.10 13.98 15.23
N PRO A 294 1.22 13.23 16.35
CA PRO A 294 1.93 11.95 16.44
C PRO A 294 1.29 10.90 15.53
N LEU A 295 2.05 9.87 15.15
CA LEU A 295 1.50 8.76 14.37
C LEU A 295 0.35 8.10 15.15
N PRO A 296 -0.78 7.78 14.49
CA PRO A 296 -1.90 7.14 15.16
C PRO A 296 -1.51 5.73 15.64
N THR A 297 -1.87 5.41 16.88
CA THR A 297 -1.53 4.13 17.54
C THR A 297 -2.41 2.97 17.06
N GLY A 298 -3.58 3.27 16.49
CA GLY A 298 -4.58 2.28 16.10
C GLY A 298 -5.40 1.74 17.29
N GLU A 299 -5.22 2.32 18.47
CA GLU A 299 -6.09 2.06 19.62
C GLU A 299 -7.36 2.88 19.48
N LEU A 300 -8.50 2.19 19.47
CA LEU A 300 -9.80 2.84 19.60
C LEU A 300 -10.14 2.88 21.09
N ASP A 301 -10.68 4.00 21.54
CA ASP A 301 -11.31 4.08 22.84
C ASP A 301 -12.53 3.16 22.85
N ALA A 302 -12.40 2.02 23.54
CA ALA A 302 -13.43 1.01 23.65
C ALA A 302 -14.67 1.54 24.41
N GLU A 303 -14.54 2.65 25.14
CA GLU A 303 -15.64 3.30 25.86
C GLU A 303 -16.33 4.40 25.03
N ALA A 304 -15.66 4.96 24.02
CA ALA A 304 -16.20 6.01 23.16
C ALA A 304 -17.14 5.51 22.04
N GLY A 305 -17.25 4.19 21.84
CA GLY A 305 -18.11 3.62 20.80
C GLY A 305 -18.38 2.13 20.95
N ASP A 306 -19.48 1.67 20.34
CA ASP A 306 -19.84 0.25 20.26
C ASP A 306 -18.96 -0.45 19.19
N PHE A 307 -17.72 -0.78 19.56
CA PHE A 307 -16.75 -1.48 18.71
C PHE A 307 -16.66 -2.95 19.08
N THR A 308 -16.76 -3.84 18.10
CA THR A 308 -16.54 -5.27 18.33
C THR A 308 -15.03 -5.58 18.43
N PRO A 309 -14.61 -6.72 19.01
CA PRO A 309 -13.20 -7.12 19.00
C PRO A 309 -12.59 -7.21 17.58
N GLU A 310 -13.41 -7.52 16.57
CA GLU A 310 -13.03 -7.46 15.16
C GLU A 310 -12.70 -6.04 14.70
N ASP A 311 -13.47 -5.05 15.15
CA ASP A 311 -13.21 -3.64 14.85
C ASP A 311 -11.88 -3.18 15.43
N LEU A 312 -11.59 -3.56 16.67
CA LEU A 312 -10.32 -3.21 17.32
C LEU A 312 -9.12 -3.81 16.58
N SER A 313 -9.17 -5.10 16.22
CA SER A 313 -8.10 -5.76 15.47
C SER A 313 -7.93 -5.16 14.08
N ARG A 314 -9.03 -4.85 13.39
CA ARG A 314 -8.99 -4.24 12.06
C ARG A 314 -8.40 -2.83 12.13
N ASN A 315 -8.74 -2.06 13.16
CA ASN A 315 -8.23 -0.69 13.31
C ASN A 315 -6.73 -0.69 13.42
N ARG A 316 -6.16 -1.62 14.19
CA ARG A 316 -4.71 -1.76 14.31
C ARG A 316 -4.06 -2.04 12.97
N THR A 317 -4.55 -3.02 12.21
CA THR A 317 -3.99 -3.35 10.88
C THR A 317 -4.15 -2.21 9.88
N LEU A 318 -5.34 -1.58 9.82
CA LEU A 318 -5.59 -0.44 8.93
C LEU A 318 -4.72 0.76 9.28
N THR A 319 -4.62 1.08 10.57
CA THR A 319 -3.80 2.20 11.05
C THR A 319 -2.33 1.93 10.78
N ALA A 320 -1.83 0.73 11.04
CA ALA A 320 -0.46 0.36 10.72
C ALA A 320 -0.16 0.50 9.22
N MET A 321 -1.06 0.02 8.35
CA MET A 321 -0.94 0.21 6.90
C MET A 321 -0.95 1.70 6.52
N MET A 322 -1.81 2.52 7.13
CA MET A 322 -1.88 3.96 6.87
C MET A 322 -0.62 4.70 7.32
N CYS A 323 -0.09 4.38 8.51
CA CYS A 323 1.18 4.90 9.01
C CYS A 323 2.33 4.51 8.06
N ARG A 324 2.35 3.26 7.58
CA ARG A 324 3.35 2.81 6.61
C ARG A 324 3.26 3.59 5.30
N LYS A 325 2.06 3.72 4.72
CA LYS A 325 1.82 4.53 3.51
C LYS A 325 2.24 5.99 3.71
N TRP A 326 2.00 6.54 4.89
CA TRP A 326 2.43 7.89 5.22
C TRP A 326 3.96 8.02 5.18
N LEU A 327 4.66 7.19 5.95
CA LEU A 327 6.11 7.25 6.11
C LEU A 327 6.87 6.89 4.83
N HIS A 328 6.41 5.86 4.12
CA HIS A 328 7.13 5.29 2.99
C HIS A 328 6.69 5.84 1.64
N VAL A 329 5.51 6.45 1.53
CA VAL A 329 5.02 7.02 0.25
C VAL A 329 4.70 8.50 0.37
N SER A 330 3.86 8.90 1.33
CA SER A 330 3.37 10.29 1.39
C SER A 330 4.49 11.28 1.71
N VAL A 331 5.33 11.00 2.70
CA VAL A 331 6.44 11.86 3.08
C VAL A 331 7.49 11.99 1.96
N PRO A 332 7.99 10.90 1.35
CA PRO A 332 8.94 11.02 0.24
C PRO A 332 8.37 11.74 -0.99
N LEU A 333 7.12 11.45 -1.38
CA LEU A 333 6.51 12.09 -2.56
C LEU A 333 6.19 13.57 -2.31
N ARG A 334 5.86 13.95 -1.07
CA ARG A 334 5.70 15.37 -0.69
C ARG A 334 6.98 16.18 -0.93
N ASN A 335 8.14 15.60 -0.62
CA ASN A 335 9.43 16.27 -0.81
C ASN A 335 9.77 16.52 -2.28
N LEU A 336 9.15 15.79 -3.21
CA LEU A 336 9.33 16.04 -4.65
C LEU A 336 8.57 17.28 -5.11
N ASN A 337 7.49 17.68 -4.42
CA ASN A 337 6.65 18.83 -4.78
C ASN A 337 6.28 18.85 -6.27
N MET A 338 5.69 17.77 -6.75
CA MET A 338 5.32 17.61 -8.16
C MET A 338 4.26 18.61 -8.61
N SER A 339 4.43 19.19 -9.79
CA SER A 339 3.35 19.85 -10.51
C SER A 339 2.24 18.86 -10.86
N LEU A 340 1.05 19.34 -11.26
CA LEU A 340 -0.03 18.44 -11.69
C LEU A 340 0.40 17.59 -12.91
N VAL A 341 1.13 18.19 -13.85
CA VAL A 341 1.60 17.50 -15.06
C VAL A 341 2.67 16.47 -14.70
N GLU A 342 3.64 16.85 -13.86
CA GLU A 342 4.65 15.92 -13.34
C GLU A 342 4.00 14.75 -12.61
N PHE A 343 3.01 15.00 -11.73
CA PHE A 343 2.29 13.96 -11.02
C PHE A 343 1.53 13.01 -11.95
N ALA A 344 0.87 13.55 -12.98
CA ALA A 344 0.14 12.73 -13.95
C ALA A 344 1.07 11.81 -14.74
N LEU A 345 2.19 12.34 -15.23
CA LEU A 345 3.22 11.58 -15.95
C LEU A 345 3.92 10.58 -15.03
N PHE A 346 4.25 10.96 -13.79
CA PHE A 346 4.83 10.09 -12.77
C PHE A 346 3.92 8.89 -12.47
N LYS A 347 2.61 9.14 -12.29
CA LYS A 347 1.62 8.09 -12.04
C LYS A 347 1.51 7.14 -13.23
N ALA A 348 1.43 7.65 -14.46
CA ALA A 348 1.41 6.84 -15.67
C ALA A 348 2.70 6.03 -15.84
N LEU A 349 3.86 6.64 -15.61
CA LEU A 349 5.17 5.99 -15.65
C LEU A 349 5.25 4.84 -14.66
N THR A 350 4.81 5.06 -13.42
CA THR A 350 4.80 4.04 -12.36
C THR A 350 3.97 2.83 -12.77
N ILE A 351 2.79 3.05 -13.35
CA ILE A 351 1.91 1.97 -13.83
C ILE A 351 2.58 1.19 -14.97
N TRP A 352 3.09 1.87 -15.99
CA TRP A 352 3.74 1.19 -17.12
C TRP A 352 5.02 0.46 -16.69
N HIS A 353 5.81 1.06 -15.80
CA HIS A 353 7.07 0.51 -15.31
C HIS A 353 6.84 -0.74 -14.46
N TYR A 354 5.92 -0.70 -13.49
CA TYR A 354 5.59 -1.87 -12.67
C TYR A 354 5.09 -3.05 -13.53
N ASN A 355 4.32 -2.78 -14.58
CA ASN A 355 3.79 -3.82 -15.43
C ASN A 355 4.78 -4.33 -16.49
N TYR A 356 5.91 -3.66 -16.75
CA TYR A 356 6.88 -4.09 -17.76
C TYR A 356 7.28 -5.56 -17.57
N TYR A 357 7.53 -5.99 -16.34
CA TYR A 357 7.94 -7.37 -16.03
C TYR A 357 6.77 -8.37 -16.01
N LYS A 358 5.52 -7.89 -16.05
CA LYS A 358 4.29 -8.71 -15.95
C LYS A 358 3.59 -8.91 -17.30
N LEU A 359 3.97 -8.15 -18.31
CA LEU A 359 3.38 -8.23 -19.65
C LEU A 359 4.09 -9.29 -20.50
N GLN A 360 3.41 -9.77 -21.55
CA GLN A 360 4.00 -10.66 -22.56
C GLN A 360 4.82 -9.86 -23.57
N ASP A 361 5.53 -10.51 -24.50
CA ASP A 361 6.46 -9.84 -25.42
C ASP A 361 5.87 -8.60 -26.11
N ASN A 362 4.66 -8.72 -26.67
CA ASN A 362 3.99 -7.60 -27.32
C ASN A 362 3.63 -6.48 -26.32
N GLY A 363 3.06 -6.83 -25.16
CA GLY A 363 2.74 -5.87 -24.11
C GLY A 363 3.99 -5.19 -23.53
N ARG A 364 5.12 -5.90 -23.42
CA ARG A 364 6.41 -5.35 -23.01
C ARG A 364 6.94 -4.32 -23.99
N GLN A 365 6.81 -4.56 -25.28
CA GLN A 365 7.17 -3.58 -26.31
C GLN A 365 6.29 -2.32 -26.24
N ILE A 366 4.99 -2.49 -25.94
CA ILE A 366 4.08 -1.36 -25.70
C ILE A 366 4.52 -0.58 -24.45
N SER A 367 4.72 -1.27 -23.32
CA SER A 367 5.16 -0.65 -22.07
C SER A 367 6.51 0.08 -22.21
N ALA A 368 7.49 -0.53 -22.88
CA ALA A 368 8.78 0.10 -23.14
C ALA A 368 8.63 1.40 -23.92
N ARG A 369 7.85 1.39 -25.03
CA ARG A 369 7.57 2.61 -25.81
C ARG A 369 6.87 3.67 -24.97
N GLN A 370 5.86 3.30 -24.18
CA GLN A 370 5.13 4.24 -23.32
C GLN A 370 6.04 4.87 -22.26
N ARG A 371 6.89 4.07 -21.59
CA ARG A 371 7.87 4.58 -20.62
C ARG A 371 8.84 5.57 -21.24
N ASP A 372 9.38 5.23 -22.40
CA ASP A 372 10.30 6.06 -23.17
C ASP A 372 9.67 7.39 -23.59
N GLU A 373 8.41 7.37 -24.03
CA GLU A 373 7.66 8.57 -24.39
C GLU A 373 7.36 9.44 -23.18
N ILE A 374 6.94 8.85 -22.06
CA ILE A 374 6.69 9.57 -20.81
C ILE A 374 7.97 10.19 -20.27
N PHE A 375 9.11 9.49 -20.32
CA PHE A 375 10.40 10.03 -19.87
C PHE A 375 10.83 11.25 -20.69
N ARG A 376 10.75 11.18 -22.02
CA ARG A 376 11.08 12.33 -22.89
C ARG A 376 10.10 13.49 -22.68
N THR A 377 8.83 13.18 -22.45
CA THR A 377 7.79 14.18 -22.14
C THR A 377 8.07 14.86 -20.81
N LEU A 378 8.40 14.11 -19.77
CA LEU A 378 8.82 14.66 -18.47
C LEU A 378 10.02 15.61 -18.63
N LEU A 379 11.01 15.25 -19.45
CA LEU A 379 12.17 16.11 -19.70
C LEU A 379 11.77 17.44 -20.38
N ALA A 380 10.89 17.38 -21.37
CA ALA A 380 10.37 18.57 -22.04
C ALA A 380 9.57 19.46 -21.06
N ILE A 381 8.67 18.87 -20.27
CA ILE A 381 7.87 19.59 -19.26
C ILE A 381 8.76 20.21 -18.18
N CYS A 382 9.76 19.47 -17.66
CA CYS A 382 10.66 20.01 -16.66
C CYS A 382 11.49 21.20 -17.19
N ALA A 383 11.86 21.16 -18.48
CA ALA A 383 12.55 22.28 -19.12
C ALA A 383 11.62 23.50 -19.28
N ASP A 384 10.37 23.29 -19.68
CA ASP A 384 9.36 24.34 -19.85
C ASP A 384 8.93 24.98 -18.51
N GLU A 385 8.78 24.18 -17.45
CA GLU A 385 8.52 24.64 -16.08
C GLU A 385 9.70 25.42 -15.47
N GLY A 386 10.85 25.46 -16.14
CA GLY A 386 12.00 26.27 -15.74
C GLY A 386 12.87 25.64 -14.66
N HIS A 387 12.86 24.31 -14.51
CA HIS A 387 13.78 23.62 -13.61
C HIS A 387 15.24 23.83 -14.07
N VAL A 388 16.14 24.12 -13.13
CA VAL A 388 17.55 24.46 -13.41
C VAL A 388 18.28 23.32 -14.12
N ASP A 389 18.03 22.09 -13.68
CA ASP A 389 18.53 20.87 -14.31
C ASP A 389 17.34 19.92 -14.56
N PRO A 390 16.71 20.01 -15.74
CA PRO A 390 15.56 19.17 -16.08
C PRO A 390 15.89 17.67 -16.04
N LEU A 391 17.11 17.28 -16.40
CA LEU A 391 17.51 15.86 -16.38
C LEU A 391 17.61 15.34 -14.95
N LEU A 392 18.20 16.12 -14.04
CA LEU A 392 18.24 15.79 -12.62
C LEU A 392 16.82 15.69 -12.06
N ARG A 393 15.95 16.66 -12.37
CA ARG A 393 14.55 16.65 -11.93
C ARG A 393 13.82 15.38 -12.38
N VAL A 394 13.90 15.03 -13.66
CA VAL A 394 13.30 13.79 -14.17
C VAL A 394 13.90 12.56 -13.49
N SER A 395 15.20 12.56 -13.22
CA SER A 395 15.86 11.44 -12.52
C SER A 395 15.33 11.25 -11.10
N GLU A 396 15.06 12.33 -10.36
CA GLU A 396 14.41 12.27 -9.05
C GLU A 396 13.01 11.65 -9.12
N LEU A 397 12.21 12.06 -10.12
CA LEU A 397 10.87 11.50 -10.35
C LEU A 397 10.92 10.01 -10.72
N VAL A 398 11.87 9.60 -11.56
CA VAL A 398 12.07 8.20 -11.95
C VAL A 398 12.51 7.36 -10.76
N LEU A 399 13.44 7.85 -9.93
CA LEU A 399 13.85 7.16 -8.71
C LEU A 399 12.68 6.97 -7.74
N ALA A 400 11.78 7.95 -7.65
CA ALA A 400 10.59 7.87 -6.83
C ALA A 400 9.59 6.79 -7.29
N VAL A 401 9.66 6.32 -8.54
CA VAL A 401 8.86 5.17 -8.99
C VAL A 401 9.17 3.93 -8.15
N GLY A 402 10.45 3.72 -7.81
CA GLY A 402 10.89 2.60 -6.98
C GLY A 402 10.25 2.58 -5.59
N ILE A 403 9.99 3.77 -5.02
CA ILE A 403 9.28 3.92 -3.73
C ILE A 403 7.88 3.31 -3.81
N VAL A 404 7.14 3.66 -4.86
CA VAL A 404 5.77 3.15 -5.05
C VAL A 404 5.79 1.66 -5.34
N MET A 405 6.72 1.19 -6.18
CA MET A 405 6.83 -0.23 -6.51
C MET A 405 7.07 -1.11 -5.28
N ALA A 406 7.97 -0.69 -4.39
CA ALA A 406 8.25 -1.40 -3.15
C ALA A 406 7.00 -1.49 -2.25
N GLU A 407 6.25 -0.40 -2.14
CA GLU A 407 5.09 -0.34 -1.23
C GLU A 407 3.82 -0.99 -1.80
N VAL A 408 3.72 -1.23 -3.13
CA VAL A 408 2.59 -1.98 -3.71
C VAL A 408 2.50 -3.38 -3.11
N HIS A 409 3.61 -4.10 -2.95
CA HIS A 409 3.60 -5.47 -2.40
C HIS A 409 3.12 -5.48 -0.94
N GLU A 410 3.64 -4.57 -0.13
CA GLU A 410 3.35 -4.47 1.30
C GLU A 410 1.90 -4.04 1.56
N MET A 411 1.38 -3.15 0.71
CA MET A 411 -0.03 -2.78 0.72
C MET A 411 -0.92 -3.98 0.38
N VAL A 412 -0.58 -4.75 -0.65
CA VAL A 412 -1.34 -5.96 -1.05
C VAL A 412 -1.35 -6.98 0.10
N THR A 413 -0.21 -7.21 0.75
CA THR A 413 -0.11 -8.08 1.93
C THR A 413 -1.02 -7.58 3.06
N SER A 414 -1.00 -6.28 3.37
CA SER A 414 -1.87 -5.68 4.38
C SER A 414 -3.36 -5.87 4.05
N PHE A 415 -3.74 -5.72 2.78
CA PHE A 415 -5.12 -5.96 2.33
C PHE A 415 -5.52 -7.44 2.42
N ILE A 416 -4.62 -8.37 2.08
CA ILE A 416 -4.86 -9.81 2.23
C ILE A 416 -5.13 -10.12 3.71
N GLU A 417 -4.29 -9.62 4.62
CA GLU A 417 -4.49 -9.76 6.06
C GLU A 417 -5.89 -9.27 6.48
N ILE A 418 -6.24 -8.03 6.14
CA ILE A 418 -7.56 -7.45 6.45
C ILE A 418 -8.69 -8.36 5.93
N MET A 419 -8.58 -8.86 4.70
CA MET A 419 -9.59 -9.73 4.11
C MET A 419 -9.66 -11.13 4.74
N VAL A 420 -8.56 -11.67 5.24
CA VAL A 420 -8.55 -12.93 6.00
C VAL A 420 -9.37 -12.78 7.29
N PHE A 421 -9.28 -11.63 7.94
CA PHE A 421 -9.92 -11.41 9.24
C PHE A 421 -11.42 -11.07 9.14
N ASP A 422 -11.88 -10.51 8.03
CA ASP A 422 -13.08 -9.67 8.05
C ASP A 422 -14.26 -10.10 7.14
N ASP A 423 -14.28 -11.36 6.69
CA ASP A 423 -15.33 -11.91 5.81
C ASP A 423 -15.75 -10.94 4.67
N VAL A 424 -14.76 -10.21 4.12
CA VAL A 424 -14.99 -9.25 3.04
C VAL A 424 -15.40 -10.01 1.80
N ASP A 425 -16.70 -10.00 1.51
CA ASP A 425 -17.29 -10.59 0.30
C ASP A 425 -17.31 -9.55 -0.85
N ASP A 426 -16.11 -9.08 -1.20
CA ASP A 426 -15.91 -8.29 -2.42
C ASP A 426 -15.14 -9.14 -3.45
N PRO A 427 -15.84 -9.70 -4.46
CA PRO A 427 -15.20 -10.53 -5.47
C PRO A 427 -14.21 -9.74 -6.35
N ILE A 428 -14.44 -8.43 -6.55
CA ILE A 428 -13.55 -7.57 -7.34
C ILE A 428 -12.28 -7.33 -6.56
N LEU A 429 -12.38 -6.97 -5.27
CA LEU A 429 -11.20 -6.81 -4.42
C LEU A 429 -10.40 -8.12 -4.31
N ARG A 430 -11.08 -9.28 -4.16
CA ARG A 430 -10.41 -10.60 -4.17
C ARG A 430 -9.67 -10.85 -5.46
N GLU A 431 -10.24 -10.47 -6.61
CA GLU A 431 -9.58 -10.57 -7.90
C GLU A 431 -8.43 -9.57 -8.01
N MET A 432 -8.58 -8.36 -7.49
CA MET A 432 -7.54 -7.34 -7.49
C MET A 432 -6.30 -7.73 -6.69
N LEU A 433 -6.48 -8.45 -5.58
CA LEU A 433 -5.37 -8.92 -4.76
C LEU A 433 -4.73 -10.22 -5.25
N LYS A 434 -5.24 -10.83 -6.34
CA LYS A 434 -4.53 -11.91 -7.04
C LYS A 434 -3.40 -11.32 -7.89
N PHE A 435 -2.41 -10.75 -7.22
CA PHE A 435 -1.12 -10.49 -7.85
C PHE A 435 -0.46 -11.84 -8.08
N GLN A 436 -0.48 -12.32 -9.33
CA GLN A 436 0.43 -13.37 -9.74
C GLN A 436 1.82 -12.73 -9.75
N TYR A 437 2.67 -13.19 -8.84
CA TYR A 437 4.09 -12.88 -8.81
C TYR A 437 4.81 -13.88 -9.70
#